data_AF-A0A971P0Y3-F1
#
_entry.id   AF-A0A971P0Y3-F1
#
_cell.length_a   1.000
_cell.length_b   1.000
_cell.length_c   1.000
_cell.angle_alpha   90.00
_cell.angle_beta   90.00
_cell.angle_gamma   90.00
#
_symmetry.space_group_name_H-M   'P 1'
#
loop_
_entity.id
_entity.type
_entity.pdbx_description
1 polymer ?
#
loop_
_entity_poly.entity_id
_entity_poly.type
_entity_poly.pdbx_seq_one_letter_code
_entity_poly.pdbx_strand_id
1 'polypeptide(L)'
;MENLVTFPGLGIEIVVPRVAFTLFGAPIYWYGVLIGIGLLLALVFAFSQAKRFGLDPERMVDVIIVGFVLAIVCGRLYYVLFSDQTYATFFDVIDLRSGGIAIYGGIIGAFIGAVIACKWRKVALLPMLDLTAMGFLIGQAIGRWGNFFNQEAFGDNTAAPWGMISAETTAYLQRNQALLAEKGIMVDPAMPVHPTFLYESLWCALGFLLLFLWRKRRHFNGEILLFYVIWYGAGRFFIEGLRTDPLTVGSVRVSQVVAAASVVAGVVIWVIARRKTAGKPLNVPVVPPHAATVRLAEGRGPAAVRVWWPAYGKAPTREEKQVLAQEAAQYFVPADKTEAKAEAPQAEAPETKTEAKADAGQADKTAEEVDAVLTDETAADPAEATDEKPRDNPTQEDEDAGKTD
;
A
#
# COMPACT_ATOMS: atom_id res chain seq x y z
N MET A 1 -23.92 18.98 -26.82
CA MET A 1 -23.11 18.16 -27.74
C MET A 1 -22.79 16.88 -27.02
N GLU A 2 -23.02 15.74 -27.66
CA GLU A 2 -22.73 14.44 -27.08
C GLU A 2 -21.22 14.17 -27.14
N ASN A 3 -20.66 13.70 -26.04
CA ASN A 3 -19.23 13.37 -25.93
C ASN A 3 -18.96 12.02 -26.61
N LEU A 4 -19.22 11.93 -27.91
CA LEU A 4 -18.97 10.71 -28.68
C LEU A 4 -17.46 10.45 -28.78
N VAL A 5 -17.05 9.24 -28.42
CA VAL A 5 -15.71 8.70 -28.61
C VAL A 5 -15.84 7.47 -29.51
N THR A 6 -15.08 7.44 -30.60
CA THR A 6 -15.10 6.34 -31.57
C THR A 6 -13.74 5.67 -31.65
N PHE A 7 -13.75 4.37 -31.96
CA PHE A 7 -12.57 3.57 -32.26
C PHE A 7 -12.76 2.98 -33.68
N PRO A 8 -12.43 3.74 -34.75
CA PRO A 8 -12.85 3.40 -36.11
C PRO A 8 -12.40 2.02 -36.58
N GLY A 9 -11.17 1.61 -36.23
CA GLY A 9 -10.62 0.30 -36.60
C GLY A 9 -11.20 -0.88 -35.82
N LEU A 10 -12.04 -0.64 -34.79
CA LEU A 10 -12.80 -1.65 -34.07
C LEU A 10 -14.32 -1.56 -34.36
N GLY A 11 -14.79 -0.52 -35.05
CA GLY A 11 -16.22 -0.26 -35.25
C GLY A 11 -16.98 0.03 -33.95
N ILE A 12 -16.30 0.56 -32.92
CA ILE A 12 -16.89 0.84 -31.61
C ILE A 12 -17.16 2.35 -31.48
N GLU A 13 -18.37 2.69 -31.05
CA GLU A 13 -18.79 4.07 -30.76
C GLU A 13 -19.41 4.13 -29.35
N ILE A 14 -18.99 5.09 -28.53
CA ILE A 14 -19.39 5.21 -27.12
C ILE A 14 -19.68 6.67 -26.81
N VAL A 15 -20.85 6.97 -26.25
CA VAL A 15 -21.15 8.30 -25.70
C VAL A 15 -20.64 8.36 -24.26
N VAL A 16 -19.68 9.26 -23.99
CA VAL A 16 -18.91 9.30 -22.74
C VAL A 16 -19.19 10.60 -21.96
N PRO A 17 -20.27 10.68 -21.16
CA PRO A 17 -20.59 11.89 -20.41
C PRO A 17 -19.50 12.19 -19.37
N ARG A 18 -19.04 13.45 -19.29
CA ARG A 18 -17.97 13.84 -18.34
C ARG A 18 -18.45 13.92 -16.89
N VAL A 19 -19.71 14.34 -16.71
CA VAL A 19 -20.42 14.34 -15.41
C VAL A 19 -21.00 12.95 -15.18
N ALA A 20 -20.74 12.36 -14.01
CA ALA A 20 -21.28 11.07 -13.61
C ALA A 20 -22.72 11.22 -13.10
N PHE A 21 -22.95 12.18 -12.21
CA PHE A 21 -24.27 12.54 -11.68
C PHE A 21 -24.22 13.94 -11.05
N THR A 22 -25.38 14.53 -10.76
CA THR A 22 -25.50 15.79 -10.01
C THR A 22 -25.99 15.50 -8.58
N LEU A 23 -25.37 16.13 -7.59
CA LEU A 23 -25.72 15.98 -6.17
C LEU A 23 -25.89 17.37 -5.54
N PHE A 24 -27.07 17.65 -4.98
CA PHE A 24 -27.44 18.97 -4.44
C PHE A 24 -27.16 20.16 -5.40
N GLY A 25 -27.36 19.95 -6.71
CA GLY A 25 -27.07 20.94 -7.75
C GLY A 25 -25.60 21.05 -8.17
N ALA A 26 -24.66 20.38 -7.49
CA ALA A 26 -23.26 20.32 -7.87
C ALA A 26 -22.98 19.13 -8.82
N PRO A 27 -22.27 19.32 -9.95
CA PRO A 27 -21.88 18.22 -10.83
C PRO A 27 -20.72 17.41 -10.24
N ILE A 28 -20.90 16.09 -10.16
CA ILE A 28 -19.86 15.14 -9.76
C ILE A 28 -19.28 14.49 -11.02
N TYR A 29 -17.97 14.62 -11.22
CA TYR A 29 -17.28 14.17 -12.43
C TYR A 29 -16.73 12.74 -12.28
N TRP A 30 -16.77 11.95 -13.36
CA TRP A 30 -16.21 10.58 -13.38
C TRP A 30 -14.76 10.51 -12.93
N TYR A 31 -13.95 11.51 -13.24
CA TYR A 31 -12.56 11.61 -12.80
C TYR A 31 -12.41 11.50 -11.28
N GLY A 32 -13.25 12.22 -10.53
CA GLY A 32 -13.25 12.19 -9.06
C GLY A 32 -13.80 10.87 -8.51
N VAL A 33 -14.86 10.33 -9.13
CA VAL A 33 -15.45 9.02 -8.77
C VAL A 33 -14.42 7.90 -8.92
N LEU A 34 -13.70 7.86 -10.05
CA LEU A 34 -12.70 6.83 -10.34
C LEU A 34 -11.47 6.93 -9.43
N ILE A 35 -11.03 8.15 -9.07
CA ILE A 35 -9.99 8.33 -8.04
C ILE A 35 -10.47 7.83 -6.67
N GLY A 36 -11.71 8.14 -6.28
CA GLY A 36 -12.30 7.65 -5.03
C GLY A 36 -12.38 6.13 -4.97
N ILE A 37 -12.84 5.49 -6.04
CA ILE A 37 -12.88 4.02 -6.19
C ILE A 37 -11.46 3.43 -6.15
N GLY A 38 -10.50 4.02 -6.87
CA GLY A 38 -9.11 3.59 -6.88
C GLY A 38 -8.45 3.66 -5.50
N LEU A 39 -8.68 4.74 -4.75
CA LEU A 39 -8.23 4.90 -3.37
C LEU A 39 -8.89 3.86 -2.44
N LEU A 40 -10.21 3.69 -2.52
CA LEU A 40 -10.94 2.72 -1.70
C LEU A 40 -10.44 1.29 -1.91
N LEU A 41 -10.25 0.88 -3.17
CA LEU A 41 -9.74 -0.44 -3.51
C LEU A 41 -8.27 -0.62 -3.09
N ALA A 42 -7.44 0.43 -3.21
CA ALA A 42 -6.08 0.42 -2.69
C ALA A 42 -6.03 0.27 -1.16
N LEU A 43 -6.94 0.91 -0.42
CA LEU A 43 -7.07 0.76 1.04
C LEU A 43 -7.55 -0.63 1.43
N VAL A 44 -8.63 -1.13 0.82
CA VAL A 44 -9.13 -2.51 1.04
C VAL A 44 -8.03 -3.53 0.77
N PHE A 45 -7.29 -3.36 -0.33
CA PHE A 45 -6.13 -4.18 -0.65
C PHE A 45 -5.05 -4.11 0.45
N ALA A 46 -4.63 -2.90 0.84
CA ALA A 46 -3.59 -2.69 1.84
C ALA A 46 -3.95 -3.34 3.19
N PHE A 47 -5.16 -3.11 3.70
CA PHE A 47 -5.62 -3.74 4.95
C PHE A 47 -5.73 -5.26 4.83
N SER A 48 -6.17 -5.80 3.68
CA SER A 48 -6.22 -7.25 3.45
C SER A 48 -4.84 -7.93 3.46
N GLN A 49 -3.78 -7.19 3.10
CA GLN A 49 -2.41 -7.71 3.04
C GLN A 49 -1.54 -7.29 4.24
N ALA A 50 -1.95 -6.32 5.06
CA ALA A 50 -1.22 -5.78 6.22
C ALA A 50 -0.47 -6.84 7.05
N LYS A 51 -1.20 -7.84 7.56
CA LYS A 51 -0.64 -8.95 8.37
C LYS A 51 0.43 -9.78 7.63
N ARG A 52 0.34 -9.93 6.30
CA ARG A 52 1.33 -10.62 5.46
C ARG A 52 2.60 -9.78 5.21
N PHE A 53 2.51 -8.48 5.44
CA PHE A 53 3.65 -7.56 5.42
C PHE A 53 4.24 -7.33 6.82
N GLY A 54 3.72 -8.02 7.85
CA GLY A 54 4.13 -7.85 9.24
C GLY A 54 3.71 -6.49 9.82
N LEU A 55 2.62 -5.92 9.31
CA LEU A 55 2.09 -4.63 9.71
C LEU A 55 0.80 -4.80 10.53
N ASP A 56 0.68 -3.94 11.55
CA ASP A 56 -0.50 -3.78 12.37
C ASP A 56 -1.53 -2.91 11.63
N PRO A 57 -2.71 -3.43 11.25
CA PRO A 57 -3.73 -2.67 10.52
C PRO A 57 -4.20 -1.42 11.26
N GLU A 58 -4.29 -1.46 12.59
CA GLU A 58 -4.79 -0.35 13.39
C GLU A 58 -3.80 0.81 13.33
N ARG A 59 -2.50 0.52 13.52
CA ARG A 59 -1.43 1.52 13.42
C ARG A 59 -1.22 2.04 12.00
N MET A 60 -1.56 1.25 10.98
CA MET A 60 -1.55 1.72 9.59
C MET A 60 -2.58 2.82 9.35
N VAL A 61 -3.73 2.82 10.04
CA VAL A 61 -4.75 3.87 9.90
C VAL A 61 -4.17 5.24 10.22
N ASP A 62 -3.40 5.38 11.31
CA ASP A 62 -2.80 6.66 11.67
C ASP A 62 -1.75 7.12 10.65
N VAL A 63 -0.97 6.19 10.10
CA VAL A 63 0.02 6.48 9.04
C VAL A 63 -0.68 6.99 7.77
N ILE A 64 -1.80 6.37 7.41
CA ILE A 64 -2.63 6.77 6.27
C ILE A 64 -3.27 8.15 6.52
N ILE A 65 -3.84 8.40 7.71
CA ILE A 65 -4.47 9.68 8.05
C ILE A 65 -3.44 10.82 8.06
N VAL A 66 -2.32 10.66 8.77
CA VAL A 66 -1.26 11.68 8.84
C VAL A 66 -0.64 11.93 7.46
N GLY A 67 -0.40 10.87 6.69
CA GLY A 67 0.05 10.98 5.30
C GLY A 67 -0.94 11.73 4.40
N PHE A 68 -2.23 11.43 4.50
CA PHE A 68 -3.27 12.08 3.70
C PHE A 68 -3.46 13.56 4.04
N VAL A 69 -3.46 13.92 5.33
CA VAL A 69 -3.52 15.31 5.78
C VAL A 69 -2.31 16.10 5.28
N LEU A 70 -1.09 15.58 5.45
CA LEU A 70 0.11 16.25 4.96
C LEU A 70 0.20 16.28 3.43
N ALA A 71 -0.35 15.30 2.72
CA ALA A 71 -0.49 15.35 1.26
C ALA A 71 -1.34 16.54 0.81
N ILE A 72 -2.49 16.78 1.45
CA ILE A 72 -3.34 17.94 1.11
C ILE A 72 -2.63 19.26 1.45
N VAL A 73 -2.06 19.37 2.65
CA VAL A 73 -1.38 20.59 3.11
C VAL A 73 -0.17 20.92 2.24
N CYS A 74 0.74 19.97 2.02
CA CYS A 74 1.92 20.18 1.18
C CYS A 74 1.55 20.32 -0.31
N GLY A 75 0.51 19.63 -0.78
CA GLY A 75 -0.01 19.78 -2.14
C GLY A 75 -0.56 21.18 -2.42
N ARG A 76 -1.28 21.77 -1.47
CA ARG A 76 -1.73 23.16 -1.56
C ARG A 76 -0.57 24.15 -1.41
N LEU A 77 0.29 23.97 -0.42
CA LEU A 77 1.45 24.85 -0.20
C LEU A 77 2.37 24.88 -1.42
N TYR A 78 2.65 23.73 -2.04
CA TYR A 78 3.44 23.65 -3.27
C TYR A 78 2.74 24.39 -4.42
N TYR A 79 1.43 24.25 -4.59
CA TYR A 79 0.69 24.99 -5.62
C TYR A 79 0.82 26.51 -5.40
N VAL A 80 0.61 26.98 -4.17
CA VAL A 80 0.70 28.41 -3.81
C VAL A 80 2.12 28.96 -4.05
N LEU A 81 3.17 28.20 -3.74
CA LEU A 81 4.56 28.63 -3.89
C LEU A 81 5.07 28.66 -5.34
N PHE A 82 4.46 27.88 -6.24
CA PHE A 82 4.94 27.70 -7.62
C PHE A 82 3.91 28.08 -8.69
N SER A 83 2.79 28.70 -8.31
CA SER A 83 1.82 29.27 -9.25
C SER A 83 1.94 30.79 -9.31
N ASP A 84 1.76 31.37 -10.50
CA ASP A 84 1.73 32.81 -10.72
C ASP A 84 0.41 33.47 -10.23
N GLN A 85 -0.30 32.82 -9.29
CA GLN A 85 -1.59 33.27 -8.78
C GLN A 85 -1.39 34.26 -7.62
N THR A 86 -1.95 35.45 -7.76
CA THR A 86 -1.97 36.46 -6.69
C THR A 86 -3.16 36.21 -5.76
N TYR A 87 -2.89 35.95 -4.49
CA TYR A 87 -3.92 35.75 -3.47
C TYR A 87 -4.23 37.05 -2.73
N ALA A 88 -5.51 37.43 -2.63
CA ALA A 88 -5.93 38.65 -1.94
C ALA A 88 -5.95 38.50 -0.42
N THR A 89 -6.27 37.30 0.08
CA THR A 89 -6.38 36.98 1.50
C THR A 89 -5.75 35.61 1.83
N PHE A 90 -5.47 35.38 3.12
CA PHE A 90 -5.05 34.06 3.61
C PHE A 90 -6.12 32.96 3.39
N PHE A 91 -7.41 33.33 3.35
CA PHE A 91 -8.47 32.36 3.08
C PHE A 91 -8.41 31.81 1.65
N ASP A 92 -8.05 32.65 0.68
CA ASP A 92 -7.82 32.22 -0.71
C ASP A 92 -6.62 31.27 -0.82
N VAL A 93 -5.59 31.48 0.00
CA VAL A 93 -4.41 30.59 0.07
C VAL A 93 -4.77 29.20 0.56
N ILE A 94 -5.74 29.05 1.48
CA ILE A 94 -6.16 27.75 2.02
C ILE A 94 -7.38 27.14 1.30
N ASP A 95 -8.06 27.86 0.41
CA ASP A 95 -9.24 27.31 -0.27
C ASP A 95 -8.88 26.19 -1.27
N LEU A 96 -9.27 24.97 -0.90
CA LEU A 96 -9.14 23.77 -1.72
C LEU A 96 -10.27 23.62 -2.75
N ARG A 97 -11.39 24.35 -2.58
CA ARG A 97 -12.59 24.22 -3.44
C ARG A 97 -12.39 24.85 -4.80
N SER A 98 -11.63 25.94 -4.87
CA SER A 98 -11.18 26.58 -6.12
C SER A 98 -10.15 25.75 -6.91
N GLY A 99 -9.84 24.52 -6.47
CA GLY A 99 -8.81 23.68 -7.06
C GLY A 99 -7.41 24.11 -6.64
N GLY A 100 -6.39 23.82 -7.45
CA GLY A 100 -5.00 24.18 -7.15
C GLY A 100 -4.36 23.35 -6.04
N ILE A 101 -4.21 22.04 -6.29
CA ILE A 101 -3.40 21.12 -5.47
C ILE A 101 -2.33 20.52 -6.39
N ALA A 102 -1.06 20.73 -6.08
CA ALA A 102 0.05 20.24 -6.89
C ALA A 102 0.42 18.80 -6.50
N ILE A 103 0.44 17.90 -7.49
CA ILE A 103 0.72 16.46 -7.29
C ILE A 103 2.10 16.22 -6.63
N TYR A 104 3.12 17.01 -6.96
CA TYR A 104 4.45 16.89 -6.37
C TYR A 104 4.43 17.21 -4.86
N GLY A 105 3.81 18.32 -4.46
CA GLY A 105 3.60 18.64 -3.05
C GLY A 105 2.81 17.57 -2.31
N GLY A 106 1.80 16.99 -2.97
CA GLY A 106 1.01 15.89 -2.43
C GLY A 106 1.84 14.63 -2.13
N ILE A 107 2.67 14.20 -3.09
CA ILE A 107 3.55 13.03 -2.92
C ILE A 107 4.60 13.28 -1.84
N ILE A 108 5.21 14.47 -1.81
CA ILE A 108 6.21 14.87 -0.80
C ILE A 108 5.57 14.88 0.59
N GLY A 109 4.41 15.51 0.75
CA GLY A 109 3.68 15.56 2.02
C GLY A 109 3.24 14.18 2.50
N ALA A 110 2.71 13.34 1.61
CA ALA A 110 2.36 11.95 1.91
C ALA A 110 3.57 11.16 2.43
N PHE A 111 4.73 11.29 1.78
CA PHE A 111 5.94 10.59 2.18
C PHE A 111 6.49 11.08 3.53
N ILE A 112 6.54 12.40 3.75
CA ILE A 112 6.96 13.00 5.03
C ILE A 112 6.02 12.54 6.16
N GLY A 113 4.69 12.63 5.95
CA GLY A 113 3.70 12.19 6.92
C GLY A 113 3.79 10.70 7.22
N ALA A 114 3.99 9.86 6.21
CA ALA A 114 4.22 8.43 6.38
C ALA A 114 5.48 8.15 7.21
N VAL A 115 6.61 8.82 6.93
CA VAL A 115 7.86 8.66 7.70
C VAL A 115 7.68 9.07 9.16
N ILE A 116 7.04 10.21 9.43
CA ILE A 116 6.78 10.70 10.79
C ILE A 116 5.87 9.72 11.55
N ALA A 117 4.73 9.36 10.97
CA ALA A 117 3.76 8.47 11.59
C ALA A 117 4.30 7.04 11.76
N CYS A 118 5.06 6.50 10.80
CA CYS A 118 5.71 5.21 10.96
C CYS A 118 6.68 5.19 12.14
N LYS A 119 7.48 6.25 12.33
CA LYS A 119 8.36 6.37 13.51
C LYS A 119 7.55 6.46 14.80
N TRP A 120 6.56 7.36 14.86
CA TRP A 120 5.73 7.58 16.05
C TRP A 120 4.94 6.33 16.47
N ARG A 121 4.31 5.64 15.51
CA ARG A 121 3.47 4.45 15.75
C ARG A 121 4.26 3.13 15.75
N LYS A 122 5.58 3.19 15.60
CA LYS A 122 6.47 2.02 15.52
C LYS A 122 6.06 1.03 14.41
N VAL A 123 5.68 1.58 13.25
CA VAL A 123 5.30 0.81 12.04
C VAL A 123 6.51 0.74 11.11
N ALA A 124 6.81 -0.45 10.58
CA ALA A 124 7.93 -0.63 9.67
C ALA A 124 7.69 0.12 8.34
N LEU A 125 8.53 1.13 8.06
CA LEU A 125 8.36 2.01 6.90
C LEU A 125 8.45 1.25 5.56
N LEU A 126 9.46 0.39 5.38
CA LEU A 126 9.67 -0.28 4.10
C LEU A 126 8.53 -1.24 3.70
N PRO A 127 8.00 -2.10 4.59
CA PRO A 127 6.79 -2.88 4.27
C PRO A 127 5.54 -2.01 4.06
N MET A 128 5.42 -0.87 4.76
CA MET A 128 4.33 0.08 4.52
C MET A 128 4.42 0.64 3.10
N LEU A 129 5.62 1.04 2.66
CA LEU A 129 5.85 1.51 1.29
C LEU A 129 5.68 0.40 0.23
N ASP A 130 6.03 -0.86 0.53
CA ASP A 130 5.74 -2.00 -0.36
C ASP A 130 4.24 -2.17 -0.61
N LEU A 131 3.40 -2.03 0.44
CA LEU A 131 1.94 -2.03 0.29
C LEU A 131 1.44 -0.80 -0.46
N THR A 132 1.92 0.39 -0.11
CA THR A 132 1.56 1.64 -0.79
C THR A 132 1.89 1.60 -2.28
N ALA A 133 3.04 1.03 -2.67
CA ALA A 133 3.45 0.87 -4.06
C ALA A 133 2.48 0.00 -4.89
N MET A 134 2.00 -1.12 -4.33
CA MET A 134 0.96 -1.93 -4.97
C MET A 134 -0.40 -1.19 -4.98
N GLY A 135 -0.73 -0.45 -3.92
CA GLY A 135 -1.92 0.40 -3.87
C GLY A 135 -1.92 1.51 -4.91
N PHE A 136 -0.76 2.12 -5.19
CA PHE A 136 -0.60 3.11 -6.25
C PHE A 136 -0.88 2.53 -7.64
N LEU A 137 -0.48 1.28 -7.92
CA LEU A 137 -0.80 0.63 -9.20
C LEU A 137 -2.30 0.38 -9.36
N ILE A 138 -3.03 0.03 -8.29
CA ILE A 138 -4.51 -0.06 -8.29
C ILE A 138 -5.11 1.32 -8.61
N GLY A 139 -4.69 2.35 -7.87
CA GLY A 139 -5.18 3.72 -8.04
C GLY A 139 -4.89 4.30 -9.42
N GLN A 140 -3.71 4.02 -9.98
CA GLN A 140 -3.31 4.43 -11.33
C GLN A 140 -4.09 3.66 -12.41
N ALA A 141 -4.23 2.34 -12.26
CA ALA A 141 -4.95 1.51 -13.23
C ALA A 141 -6.40 1.98 -13.42
N ILE A 142 -7.07 2.37 -12.33
CA ILE A 142 -8.46 2.85 -12.35
C ILE A 142 -8.54 4.35 -12.66
N GLY A 143 -7.71 5.17 -12.02
CA GLY A 143 -7.73 6.63 -12.18
C GLY A 143 -7.44 7.10 -13.60
N ARG A 144 -6.66 6.32 -14.39
CA ARG A 144 -6.42 6.59 -15.82
C ARG A 144 -7.68 6.62 -16.66
N TRP A 145 -8.73 5.88 -16.31
CA TRP A 145 -10.02 5.96 -17.00
C TRP A 145 -10.67 7.35 -16.84
N GLY A 146 -10.30 8.14 -15.84
CA GLY A 146 -10.70 9.54 -15.75
C GLY A 146 -10.25 10.34 -16.97
N ASN A 147 -9.05 10.08 -17.51
CA ASN A 147 -8.55 10.75 -18.71
C ASN A 147 -9.38 10.39 -19.96
N PHE A 148 -9.99 9.19 -20.02
CA PHE A 148 -10.94 8.82 -21.07
C PHE A 148 -12.26 9.61 -20.97
N PHE A 149 -12.84 9.73 -19.76
CA PHE A 149 -14.04 10.55 -19.54
C PHE A 149 -13.83 12.06 -19.77
N ASN A 150 -12.60 12.55 -19.59
CA ASN A 150 -12.20 13.92 -19.93
C ASN A 150 -11.73 14.08 -21.40
N GLN A 151 -11.50 12.97 -22.12
CA GLN A 151 -10.92 12.95 -23.48
C GLN A 151 -9.55 13.66 -23.58
N GLU A 152 -8.70 13.49 -22.57
CA GLU A 152 -7.42 14.21 -22.40
C GLU A 152 -6.20 13.28 -22.28
N ALA A 153 -4.99 13.84 -22.29
CA ALA A 153 -3.72 13.15 -22.04
C ALA A 153 -3.41 11.96 -22.99
N PHE A 154 -4.01 11.97 -24.18
CA PHE A 154 -3.81 11.00 -25.27
C PHE A 154 -2.43 11.12 -25.94
N GLY A 155 -2.11 10.18 -26.84
CA GLY A 155 -0.86 10.17 -27.60
C GLY A 155 -0.97 10.82 -28.98
N ASP A 156 0.09 10.69 -29.76
CA ASP A 156 0.15 11.13 -31.16
C ASP A 156 -0.73 10.28 -32.09
N ASN A 157 -0.77 10.65 -33.37
CA ASN A 157 -1.64 9.99 -34.33
C ASN A 157 -1.21 8.55 -34.60
N THR A 158 -2.20 7.67 -34.75
CA THR A 158 -1.98 6.23 -34.90
C THR A 158 -2.81 5.62 -36.01
N ALA A 159 -2.22 4.64 -36.69
CA ALA A 159 -2.91 3.74 -37.62
C ALA A 159 -3.33 2.41 -36.95
N ALA A 160 -3.11 2.27 -35.63
CA ALA A 160 -3.51 1.07 -34.90
C ALA A 160 -5.05 0.92 -34.89
N PRO A 161 -5.61 -0.30 -34.94
CA PRO A 161 -7.06 -0.50 -35.04
C PRO A 161 -7.83 0.02 -33.80
N TRP A 162 -7.18 0.03 -32.64
CA TRP A 162 -7.68 0.63 -31.39
C TRP A 162 -7.40 2.13 -31.25
N GLY A 163 -7.05 2.83 -32.33
CA GLY A 163 -6.93 4.29 -32.33
C GLY A 163 -8.25 4.97 -31.96
N MET A 164 -8.18 6.03 -31.17
CA MET A 164 -9.34 6.73 -30.61
C MET A 164 -9.56 8.07 -31.34
N ILE A 165 -10.82 8.44 -31.62
CA ILE A 165 -11.21 9.78 -32.09
C ILE A 165 -12.31 10.31 -31.18
N SER A 166 -12.27 11.61 -30.87
CA SER A 166 -13.41 12.36 -30.35
C SER A 166 -13.39 13.80 -30.83
N ALA A 167 -14.48 14.52 -30.57
CA ALA A 167 -14.55 15.96 -30.84
C ALA A 167 -13.45 16.74 -30.09
N GLU A 168 -13.16 16.39 -28.83
CA GLU A 168 -12.14 17.09 -28.04
C GLU A 168 -10.71 16.71 -28.47
N THR A 169 -10.42 15.46 -28.83
CA THR A 169 -9.08 15.10 -29.35
C THR A 169 -8.79 15.85 -30.65
N THR A 170 -9.77 15.87 -31.57
CA THR A 170 -9.70 16.61 -32.84
C THR A 170 -9.50 18.10 -32.60
N ALA A 171 -10.31 18.72 -31.74
CA ALA A 171 -10.23 20.14 -31.44
C ALA A 171 -8.91 20.51 -30.73
N TYR A 172 -8.40 19.67 -29.84
CA TYR A 172 -7.07 19.86 -29.25
C TYR A 172 -5.96 19.79 -30.29
N LEU A 173 -5.97 18.79 -31.19
CA LEU A 173 -4.95 18.69 -32.24
C LEU A 173 -4.99 19.91 -33.17
N GLN A 174 -6.18 20.38 -33.59
CA GLN A 174 -6.34 21.60 -34.37
C GLN A 174 -5.76 22.83 -33.65
N ARG A 175 -6.12 23.05 -32.38
CA ARG A 175 -5.67 24.22 -31.59
C ARG A 175 -4.16 24.23 -31.33
N ASN A 176 -3.51 23.06 -31.26
CA ASN A 176 -2.10 22.93 -30.88
C ASN A 176 -1.17 22.55 -32.05
N GLN A 177 -1.67 22.38 -33.28
CA GLN A 177 -0.92 21.80 -34.40
C GLN A 177 0.44 22.48 -34.65
N ALA A 178 0.51 23.81 -34.62
CA ALA A 178 1.77 24.56 -34.80
C ALA A 178 2.77 24.29 -33.66
N LEU A 179 2.33 24.34 -32.40
CA LEU A 179 3.16 24.10 -31.21
C LEU A 179 3.62 22.64 -31.12
N LEU A 180 2.84 21.70 -31.66
CA LEU A 180 3.22 20.30 -31.80
C LEU A 180 4.29 20.12 -32.88
N ALA A 181 4.14 20.79 -34.03
CA ALA A 181 5.14 20.77 -35.10
C ALA A 181 6.49 21.40 -34.66
N GLU A 182 6.48 22.48 -33.87
CA GLU A 182 7.68 23.06 -33.25
C GLU A 182 8.42 22.06 -32.34
N LYS A 183 7.68 21.15 -31.69
CA LYS A 183 8.22 20.04 -30.88
C LYS A 183 8.59 18.81 -31.71
N GLY A 184 8.52 18.88 -33.05
CA GLY A 184 8.78 17.77 -33.97
C GLY A 184 7.67 16.72 -34.03
N ILE A 185 6.49 17.00 -33.48
CA ILE A 185 5.34 16.09 -33.47
C ILE A 185 4.38 16.52 -34.58
N MET A 186 4.47 15.86 -35.74
CA MET A 186 3.54 16.10 -36.84
C MET A 186 2.20 15.41 -36.56
N VAL A 187 1.11 16.18 -36.57
CA VAL A 187 -0.24 15.68 -36.31
C VAL A 187 -1.23 16.06 -37.40
N ASP A 188 -2.15 15.14 -37.66
CA ASP A 188 -3.35 15.31 -38.46
C ASP A 188 -4.58 15.20 -37.54
N PRO A 189 -5.37 16.27 -37.35
CA PRO A 189 -6.56 16.22 -36.52
C PRO A 189 -7.66 15.26 -37.00
N ALA A 190 -7.66 14.82 -38.26
CA ALA A 190 -8.62 13.84 -38.77
C ALA A 190 -8.22 12.38 -38.46
N MET A 191 -6.97 12.14 -38.06
CA MET A 191 -6.45 10.81 -37.77
C MET A 191 -6.71 10.38 -36.32
N PRO A 192 -6.93 9.08 -36.04
CA PRO A 192 -7.00 8.57 -34.67
C PRO A 192 -5.76 8.89 -33.84
N VAL A 193 -5.91 9.00 -32.53
CA VAL A 193 -4.81 9.14 -31.56
C VAL A 193 -4.59 7.86 -30.76
N HIS A 194 -3.37 7.65 -30.26
CA HIS A 194 -3.08 6.59 -29.32
C HIS A 194 -3.87 6.77 -27.99
N PRO A 195 -4.73 5.82 -27.56
CA PRO A 195 -5.38 5.84 -26.25
C PRO A 195 -4.39 5.47 -25.12
N THR A 196 -3.46 6.38 -24.82
CA THR A 196 -2.45 6.24 -23.75
C THR A 196 -3.05 5.92 -22.38
N PHE A 197 -4.27 6.40 -22.08
CA PHE A 197 -4.98 6.06 -20.85
C PHE A 197 -5.14 4.54 -20.67
N LEU A 198 -5.43 3.83 -21.77
CA LEU A 198 -5.59 2.37 -21.78
C LEU A 198 -4.25 1.69 -21.64
N TYR A 199 -3.20 2.20 -22.29
CA TYR A 199 -1.85 1.66 -22.16
C TYR A 199 -1.32 1.80 -20.72
N GLU A 200 -1.48 2.98 -20.10
CA GLU A 200 -1.11 3.20 -18.70
C GLU A 200 -1.97 2.34 -17.76
N SER A 201 -3.27 2.22 -18.01
CA SER A 201 -4.18 1.39 -17.21
C SER A 201 -3.78 -0.08 -17.22
N LEU A 202 -3.58 -0.66 -18.41
CA LEU A 202 -3.16 -2.05 -18.59
C LEU A 202 -1.74 -2.29 -18.05
N TRP A 203 -0.81 -1.35 -18.25
CA TRP A 203 0.54 -1.44 -17.70
C TRP A 203 0.54 -1.43 -16.16
N CYS A 204 -0.30 -0.61 -15.54
CA CYS A 204 -0.45 -0.57 -14.08
C CYS A 204 -1.14 -1.84 -13.54
N ALA A 205 -2.17 -2.34 -14.23
CA ALA A 205 -2.86 -3.58 -13.87
C ALA A 205 -1.94 -4.81 -13.98
N LEU A 206 -1.15 -4.92 -15.06
CA LEU A 206 -0.13 -5.96 -15.23
C LEU A 206 0.97 -5.84 -14.17
N GLY A 207 1.45 -4.63 -13.91
CA GLY A 207 2.40 -4.35 -12.84
C GLY A 207 1.88 -4.82 -11.48
N PHE A 208 0.64 -4.46 -11.15
CA PHE A 208 0.00 -4.88 -9.90
C PHE A 208 -0.07 -6.42 -9.82
N LEU A 209 -0.51 -7.09 -10.88
CA LEU A 209 -0.56 -8.55 -10.93
C LEU A 209 0.83 -9.19 -10.71
N LEU A 210 1.87 -8.68 -11.37
CA LEU A 210 3.24 -9.19 -11.24
C LEU A 210 3.80 -8.97 -9.83
N LEU A 211 3.64 -7.77 -9.26
CA LEU A 211 4.06 -7.48 -7.88
C LEU A 211 3.26 -8.28 -6.85
N PHE A 212 1.95 -8.43 -7.07
CA PHE A 212 1.08 -9.26 -6.24
C PHE A 212 1.54 -10.72 -6.25
N LEU A 213 1.85 -11.30 -7.41
CA LEU A 213 2.39 -12.65 -7.50
C LEU A 213 3.79 -12.75 -6.86
N TRP A 214 4.63 -11.72 -7.03
CA TRP A 214 5.97 -11.66 -6.43
C TRP A 214 5.96 -11.52 -4.91
N ARG A 215 4.92 -10.95 -4.29
CA ARG A 215 4.90 -10.65 -2.84
C ARG A 215 5.18 -11.84 -1.91
N LYS A 216 4.94 -13.08 -2.40
CA LYS A 216 5.25 -14.33 -1.69
C LYS A 216 6.73 -14.73 -1.75
N ARG A 217 7.50 -14.15 -2.67
CA ARG A 217 8.92 -14.42 -2.99
C ARG A 217 9.82 -13.22 -2.65
N ARG A 218 9.36 -12.32 -1.78
CA ARG A 218 10.09 -11.11 -1.40
C ARG A 218 11.30 -11.45 -0.51
N HIS A 219 12.48 -10.98 -0.88
CA HIS A 219 13.75 -11.27 -0.20
C HIS A 219 14.08 -10.25 0.89
N PHE A 220 13.57 -9.02 0.76
CA PHE A 220 13.79 -7.94 1.72
C PHE A 220 12.61 -6.96 1.71
N ASN A 221 12.46 -6.20 2.79
CA ASN A 221 11.46 -5.14 2.90
C ASN A 221 11.88 -3.96 2.01
N GLY A 222 10.99 -3.45 1.16
CA GLY A 222 11.28 -2.45 0.14
C GLY A 222 11.58 -3.03 -1.26
N GLU A 223 11.60 -4.36 -1.43
CA GLU A 223 11.81 -4.98 -2.75
C GLU A 223 10.65 -4.67 -3.72
N ILE A 224 9.41 -4.62 -3.22
CA ILE A 224 8.22 -4.35 -4.05
C ILE A 224 8.17 -2.87 -4.42
N LEU A 225 8.55 -1.98 -3.50
CA LEU A 225 8.75 -0.56 -3.80
C LEU A 225 9.77 -0.35 -4.93
N LEU A 226 10.93 -1.03 -4.88
CA LEU A 226 11.93 -0.94 -5.94
C LEU A 226 11.40 -1.47 -7.27
N PHE A 227 10.70 -2.60 -7.27
CA PHE A 227 10.09 -3.14 -8.49
C PHE A 227 8.98 -2.25 -9.04
N TYR A 228 8.20 -1.57 -8.19
CA TYR A 228 7.26 -0.53 -8.62
C TYR A 228 7.98 0.63 -9.30
N VAL A 229 9.07 1.16 -8.72
CA VAL A 229 9.86 2.25 -9.33
C VAL A 229 10.44 1.82 -10.68
N ILE A 230 10.97 0.61 -10.79
CA ILE A 230 11.47 0.05 -12.06
C ILE A 230 10.33 -0.12 -13.08
N TRP A 231 9.22 -0.73 -12.67
CA TRP A 231 8.10 -1.05 -13.56
C TRP A 231 7.37 0.21 -14.07
N TYR A 232 7.04 1.12 -13.16
CA TYR A 232 6.39 2.39 -13.49
C TYR A 232 7.34 3.31 -14.26
N GLY A 233 8.63 3.32 -13.91
CA GLY A 233 9.67 4.01 -14.68
C GLY A 233 9.77 3.50 -16.12
N ALA A 234 9.83 2.18 -16.33
CA ALA A 234 9.83 1.60 -17.67
C ALA A 234 8.57 1.97 -18.47
N GLY A 235 7.38 1.82 -17.88
CA GLY A 235 6.11 2.23 -18.51
C GLY A 235 6.10 3.72 -18.88
N ARG A 236 6.58 4.58 -17.99
CA ARG A 236 6.69 6.03 -18.25
C ARG A 236 7.67 6.34 -19.38
N PHE A 237 8.81 5.66 -19.46
CA PHE A 237 9.77 5.88 -20.54
C PHE A 237 9.14 5.63 -21.91
N PHE A 238 8.41 4.53 -22.08
CA PHE A 238 7.74 4.20 -23.35
C PHE A 238 6.52 5.07 -23.63
N ILE A 239 5.59 5.20 -22.67
CA ILE A 239 4.31 5.88 -22.91
C ILE A 239 4.50 7.40 -23.05
N GLU A 240 5.43 8.02 -22.31
CA GLU A 240 5.77 9.44 -22.54
C GLU A 240 6.39 9.68 -23.92
N GLY A 241 6.99 8.67 -24.55
CA GLY A 241 7.44 8.76 -25.94
C GLY A 241 6.29 9.00 -26.92
N LEU A 242 5.12 8.43 -26.64
CA LEU A 242 3.90 8.55 -27.45
C LEU A 242 3.07 9.81 -27.15
N ARG A 243 3.34 10.53 -26.05
CA ARG A 243 2.51 11.68 -25.63
C ARG A 243 2.73 12.92 -26.49
N THR A 244 1.65 13.65 -26.76
CA THR A 244 1.67 14.96 -27.46
C THR A 244 2.04 16.12 -26.54
N ASP A 245 1.92 15.95 -25.22
CA ASP A 245 2.14 16.98 -24.20
C ASP A 245 3.37 16.75 -23.29
N PRO A 246 4.58 16.40 -23.82
CA PRO A 246 5.73 16.14 -22.99
C PRO A 246 6.26 17.39 -22.29
N LEU A 247 6.77 17.22 -21.07
CA LEU A 247 7.60 18.22 -20.40
C LEU A 247 9.02 18.18 -21.00
N THR A 248 9.38 19.19 -21.78
CA THR A 248 10.64 19.29 -22.51
C THR A 248 11.54 20.41 -22.00
N VAL A 249 12.84 20.13 -21.85
CA VAL A 249 13.89 21.15 -21.67
C VAL A 249 14.81 21.04 -22.87
N GLY A 250 14.79 22.05 -23.73
CA GLY A 250 15.34 21.93 -25.09
C GLY A 250 14.65 20.79 -25.85
N SER A 251 15.44 19.96 -26.54
CA SER A 251 14.95 18.77 -27.26
C SER A 251 14.69 17.55 -26.36
N VAL A 252 14.95 17.63 -25.05
CA VAL A 252 14.93 16.46 -24.15
C VAL A 252 13.62 16.39 -23.36
N ARG A 253 12.89 15.27 -23.49
CA ARG A 253 11.71 14.96 -22.66
C ARG A 253 12.17 14.60 -21.24
N VAL A 254 12.01 15.53 -20.29
CA VAL A 254 12.53 15.41 -18.91
C VAL A 254 11.99 14.16 -18.22
N SER A 255 10.70 13.88 -18.40
CA SER A 255 10.03 12.69 -17.85
C SER A 255 10.70 11.38 -18.27
N GLN A 256 11.21 11.28 -19.51
CA GLN A 256 11.92 10.08 -19.99
C GLN A 256 13.31 9.94 -19.34
N VAL A 257 14.03 11.05 -19.15
CA VAL A 257 15.34 11.04 -18.45
C VAL A 257 15.17 10.61 -16.99
N VAL A 258 14.19 11.18 -16.29
CA VAL A 258 13.87 10.83 -14.89
C VAL A 258 13.40 9.36 -14.79
N ALA A 259 12.59 8.90 -15.73
CA ALA A 259 12.17 7.51 -15.82
C ALA A 259 13.35 6.54 -16.03
N ALA A 260 14.23 6.81 -17.00
CA ALA A 260 15.42 6.00 -17.27
C ALA A 260 16.38 5.97 -16.07
N ALA A 261 16.65 7.12 -15.45
CA ALA A 261 17.47 7.21 -14.25
C ALA A 261 16.87 6.42 -13.06
N SER A 262 15.54 6.47 -12.88
CA SER A 262 14.82 5.71 -11.84
C SER A 262 14.90 4.20 -12.07
N VAL A 263 14.80 3.74 -13.31
CA VAL A 263 14.99 2.32 -13.69
C VAL A 263 16.41 1.86 -13.37
N VAL A 264 17.43 2.59 -13.83
CA VAL A 264 18.84 2.22 -13.60
C VAL A 264 19.17 2.23 -12.11
N ALA A 265 18.80 3.28 -11.38
CA ALA A 265 19.02 3.36 -9.94
C ALA A 265 18.28 2.24 -9.19
N GLY A 266 17.02 1.98 -9.53
CA GLY A 266 16.22 0.91 -8.94
C GLY A 266 16.85 -0.47 -9.12
N VAL A 267 17.31 -0.79 -10.34
CA VAL A 267 18.00 -2.06 -10.64
C VAL A 267 19.31 -2.19 -9.87
N VAL A 268 20.14 -1.14 -9.83
CA VAL A 268 21.41 -1.14 -9.08
C VAL A 268 21.16 -1.35 -7.59
N ILE A 269 20.22 -0.62 -7.00
CA ILE A 269 19.85 -0.75 -5.58
C ILE A 269 19.31 -2.16 -5.30
N TRP A 270 18.45 -2.70 -6.18
CA TRP A 270 17.92 -4.07 -6.02
C TRP A 270 19.02 -5.13 -6.06
N VAL A 271 19.96 -5.07 -7.01
CA VAL A 271 21.08 -6.03 -7.09
C VAL A 271 21.95 -5.97 -5.83
N ILE A 272 22.26 -4.76 -5.33
CA ILE A 272 23.06 -4.57 -4.11
C ILE A 272 22.30 -5.08 -2.88
N ALA A 273 21.03 -4.73 -2.74
CA ALA A 273 20.18 -5.15 -1.61
C ALA A 273 20.03 -6.67 -1.58
N ARG A 274 19.67 -7.30 -2.72
CA ARG A 274 19.49 -8.74 -2.84
C ARG A 274 20.77 -9.53 -2.53
N ARG A 275 21.96 -9.01 -2.90
CA ARG A 275 23.25 -9.60 -2.49
C ARG A 275 23.50 -9.48 -0.99
N LYS A 276 23.15 -8.35 -0.37
CA LYS A 276 23.33 -8.10 1.08
C LYS A 276 22.32 -8.86 1.97
N THR A 277 21.18 -9.26 1.43
CA THR A 277 20.10 -9.97 2.13
C THR A 277 19.97 -11.44 1.74
N ALA A 278 20.83 -11.96 0.86
CA ALA A 278 20.89 -13.37 0.54
C ALA A 278 21.07 -14.22 1.82
N GLY A 279 20.20 -15.21 2.01
CA GLY A 279 20.19 -16.09 3.20
C GLY A 279 19.69 -15.44 4.50
N LYS A 280 19.22 -14.18 4.47
CA LYS A 280 18.66 -13.52 5.66
C LYS A 280 17.13 -13.53 5.63
N PRO A 281 16.46 -13.71 6.78
CA PRO A 281 15.02 -13.57 6.89
C PRO A 281 14.58 -12.12 6.73
N LEU A 282 13.28 -11.90 6.54
CA LEU A 282 12.69 -10.57 6.46
C LEU A 282 12.73 -9.88 7.84
N ASN A 283 13.05 -8.58 7.87
CA ASN A 283 13.12 -7.78 9.10
C ASN A 283 11.74 -7.43 9.70
N VAL A 284 10.71 -8.24 9.47
CA VAL A 284 9.37 -8.12 10.06
C VAL A 284 8.73 -9.49 10.23
N PRO A 285 7.97 -9.73 11.32
CA PRO A 285 7.25 -10.99 11.53
C PRO A 285 6.18 -11.19 10.45
N VAL A 286 6.43 -12.10 9.51
CA VAL A 286 5.45 -12.47 8.49
C VAL A 286 4.49 -13.49 9.05
N VAL A 287 3.19 -13.21 9.00
CA VAL A 287 2.15 -14.21 9.33
C VAL A 287 2.00 -15.19 8.16
N PRO A 288 2.24 -16.50 8.34
CA PRO A 288 2.02 -17.51 7.30
C PRO A 288 0.56 -17.48 6.77
N PRO A 289 0.29 -17.82 5.50
CA PRO A 289 -1.05 -17.75 4.92
C PRO A 289 -2.14 -18.56 5.64
N HIS A 290 -1.74 -19.54 6.46
CA HIS A 290 -2.61 -20.45 7.22
C HIS A 290 -2.59 -20.23 8.75
N ALA A 291 -1.77 -19.30 9.25
CA ALA A 291 -1.75 -18.92 10.67
C ALA A 291 -2.77 -17.79 10.90
N ALA A 292 -3.80 -18.02 11.72
CA ALA A 292 -4.90 -17.04 11.82
C ALA A 292 -4.50 -15.76 12.55
N THR A 293 -3.63 -15.85 13.55
CA THR A 293 -2.91 -14.69 14.09
C THR A 293 -1.59 -15.12 14.73
N VAL A 294 -0.56 -14.31 14.52
CA VAL A 294 0.59 -14.22 15.43
C VAL A 294 0.36 -12.97 16.27
N ARG A 295 0.08 -13.12 17.57
CA ARG A 295 0.15 -12.01 18.52
C ARG A 295 1.47 -12.11 19.28
N LEU A 296 2.24 -11.02 19.26
CA LEU A 296 3.26 -10.77 20.27
C LEU A 296 2.54 -10.67 21.61
N ALA A 297 2.88 -11.52 22.59
CA ALA A 297 2.43 -11.28 23.95
C ALA A 297 3.16 -10.04 24.49
N GLU A 298 2.42 -9.05 25.01
CA GLU A 298 3.03 -7.85 25.57
C GLU A 298 3.93 -8.20 26.75
N GLY A 299 5.09 -7.53 26.83
CA GLY A 299 5.98 -7.56 27.99
C GLY A 299 6.82 -8.83 28.19
N ARG A 300 6.83 -9.81 27.26
CA ARG A 300 7.74 -10.96 27.33
C ARG A 300 8.58 -11.08 26.06
N GLY A 301 9.85 -11.45 26.23
CA GLY A 301 10.85 -11.54 25.16
C GLY A 301 10.62 -12.68 24.16
N PRO A 302 11.64 -13.07 23.37
CA PRO A 302 11.49 -13.87 22.14
C PRO A 302 10.84 -15.27 22.28
N ALA A 303 10.60 -15.76 23.49
CA ALA A 303 9.89 -17.01 23.75
C ALA A 303 8.34 -16.89 23.73
N ALA A 304 7.76 -15.69 23.64
CA ALA A 304 6.33 -15.47 23.87
C ALA A 304 5.46 -15.38 22.59
N VAL A 305 5.77 -16.19 21.58
CA VAL A 305 4.99 -16.27 20.33
C VAL A 305 3.81 -17.22 20.53
N ARG A 306 2.59 -16.69 20.74
CA ARG A 306 1.36 -17.49 20.61
C ARG A 306 0.83 -17.40 19.18
N VAL A 307 1.01 -18.48 18.43
CA VAL A 307 0.21 -18.74 17.23
C VAL A 307 -1.21 -19.06 17.68
N TRP A 308 -2.20 -18.45 17.05
CA TRP A 308 -3.60 -18.82 17.19
C TRP A 308 -4.11 -19.34 15.84
N TRP A 309 -4.82 -20.46 15.89
CA TRP A 309 -5.44 -21.12 14.75
C TRP A 309 -6.87 -20.57 14.56
N PRO A 310 -7.41 -20.59 13.32
CA PRO A 310 -8.76 -20.09 13.09
C PRO A 310 -9.77 -21.02 13.75
N ALA A 311 -10.80 -20.47 14.39
CA ALA A 311 -11.87 -21.25 15.02
C ALA A 311 -12.75 -22.04 14.02
N TYR A 312 -12.51 -21.88 12.71
CA TYR A 312 -13.23 -22.55 11.64
C TYR A 312 -12.26 -23.34 10.75
N GLY A 313 -12.39 -24.67 10.78
CA GLY A 313 -11.56 -25.63 10.06
C GLY A 313 -11.12 -26.79 10.96
N LYS A 314 -10.71 -27.92 10.39
CA LYS A 314 -10.08 -29.00 11.16
C LYS A 314 -8.77 -28.47 11.77
N ALA A 315 -8.56 -28.73 13.06
CA ALA A 315 -7.30 -28.39 13.70
C ALA A 315 -6.14 -29.14 13.02
N PRO A 316 -5.04 -28.47 12.65
CA PRO A 316 -3.92 -29.13 11.99
C PRO A 316 -3.24 -30.14 12.92
N THR A 317 -2.70 -31.19 12.30
CA THR A 317 -1.99 -32.29 12.93
C THR A 317 -0.70 -31.83 13.62
N ARG A 318 -0.12 -32.70 14.47
CA ARG A 318 1.10 -32.39 15.23
C ARG A 318 2.29 -32.09 14.30
N GLU A 319 2.36 -32.80 13.17
CA GLU A 319 3.39 -32.60 12.13
C GLU A 319 3.19 -31.29 11.36
N GLU A 320 1.96 -31.00 10.90
CA GLU A 320 1.64 -29.71 10.27
C GLU A 320 1.94 -28.53 11.21
N LYS A 321 1.64 -28.67 12.51
CA LYS A 321 2.00 -27.67 13.53
C LYS A 321 3.51 -27.49 13.67
N GLN A 322 4.31 -28.55 13.59
CA GLN A 322 5.77 -28.46 13.64
C GLN A 322 6.35 -27.82 12.36
N VAL A 323 5.88 -28.22 11.18
CA VAL A 323 6.26 -27.60 9.90
C VAL A 323 5.89 -26.12 9.88
N LEU A 324 4.66 -25.76 10.28
CA LEU A 324 4.21 -24.36 10.36
C LEU A 324 4.95 -23.56 11.44
N ALA A 325 5.40 -24.18 12.53
CA ALA A 325 6.22 -23.52 13.56
C ALA A 325 7.65 -23.27 13.07
N GLN A 326 8.26 -24.23 12.36
CA GLN A 326 9.54 -24.05 11.66
C GLN A 326 9.42 -22.98 10.57
N GLU A 327 8.32 -23.01 9.80
CA GLU A 327 8.00 -21.98 8.80
C GLU A 327 7.74 -20.61 9.44
N ALA A 328 7.22 -20.52 10.67
CA ALA A 328 7.06 -19.24 11.36
C ALA A 328 8.38 -18.72 11.94
N ALA A 329 9.24 -19.62 12.43
CA ALA A 329 10.55 -19.28 13.01
C ALA A 329 11.50 -18.62 11.98
N GLN A 330 11.49 -19.07 10.72
CA GLN A 330 12.24 -18.41 9.63
C GLN A 330 11.75 -16.99 9.28
N TYR A 331 10.58 -16.56 9.75
CA TYR A 331 10.05 -15.21 9.53
C TYR A 331 10.13 -14.31 10.78
N PHE A 332 10.69 -14.79 11.89
CA PHE A 332 10.70 -14.06 13.15
C PHE A 332 12.12 -13.70 13.59
N VAL A 333 12.48 -12.43 13.40
CA VAL A 333 13.72 -11.86 13.97
C VAL A 333 13.36 -11.10 15.25
N PRO A 334 14.04 -11.35 16.39
CA PRO A 334 13.89 -10.50 17.57
C PRO A 334 14.27 -9.06 17.23
N ALA A 335 13.47 -8.09 17.66
CA ALA A 335 13.84 -6.68 17.60
C ALA A 335 14.90 -6.39 18.68
N ASP A 336 16.14 -6.83 18.46
CA ASP A 336 17.20 -6.76 19.47
C ASP A 336 18.09 -5.53 19.31
N LYS A 337 18.11 -4.71 20.38
CA LYS A 337 19.26 -3.90 20.83
C LYS A 337 20.05 -3.11 19.77
N THR A 338 19.38 -2.20 19.07
CA THR A 338 20.03 -0.90 18.78
C THR A 338 19.71 0.08 19.92
N GLU A 339 20.71 0.84 20.36
CA GLU A 339 20.65 1.86 21.44
C GLU A 339 20.68 1.34 22.89
N ALA A 340 21.81 0.72 23.27
CA ALA A 340 22.28 0.67 24.66
C ALA A 340 23.83 0.63 24.71
N LYS A 341 24.47 1.69 24.19
CA LYS A 341 25.90 1.95 24.40
C LYS A 341 26.14 3.41 24.75
N ALA A 342 25.63 3.79 25.92
CA ALA A 342 25.99 5.00 26.66
C ALA A 342 26.65 4.56 27.98
N GLU A 343 27.57 5.36 28.50
CA GLU A 343 28.57 4.90 29.46
C GLU A 343 28.01 4.56 30.85
N ALA A 344 28.65 3.57 31.50
CA ALA A 344 28.55 3.34 32.93
C ALA A 344 29.94 3.59 33.55
N PRO A 345 30.05 4.24 34.73
CA PRO A 345 31.34 4.68 35.26
C PRO A 345 32.23 3.52 35.69
N GLN A 346 33.55 3.69 35.56
CA GLN A 346 34.52 2.80 36.19
C GLN A 346 34.45 2.99 37.71
N ALA A 347 34.15 1.91 38.44
CA ALA A 347 34.39 1.78 39.86
C ALA A 347 35.51 0.75 40.07
N GLU A 348 36.57 1.16 40.76
CA GLU A 348 37.72 0.30 41.06
C GLU A 348 37.31 -0.81 42.04
N ALA A 349 37.81 -2.03 41.81
CA ALA A 349 37.72 -3.13 42.75
C ALA A 349 39.05 -3.26 43.52
N PRO A 350 39.05 -3.39 44.85
CA PRO A 350 40.24 -3.80 45.59
C PRO A 350 40.47 -5.30 45.42
N GLU A 351 41.71 -5.69 45.09
CA GLU A 351 42.11 -7.09 45.01
C GLU A 351 42.19 -7.74 46.40
N THR A 352 41.80 -9.01 46.52
CA THR A 352 42.55 -9.94 47.40
C THR A 352 42.41 -11.38 46.91
N LYS A 353 43.54 -12.07 46.74
CA LYS A 353 43.61 -13.50 46.42
C LYS A 353 43.56 -14.33 47.71
N THR A 354 42.97 -15.52 47.67
CA THR A 354 43.50 -16.75 48.32
C THR A 354 42.94 -17.97 47.56
N GLU A 355 43.62 -19.11 47.67
CA GLU A 355 43.58 -20.21 46.69
C GLU A 355 42.80 -21.46 47.14
N ALA A 356 42.55 -22.33 46.14
CA ALA A 356 42.70 -23.79 46.17
C ALA A 356 41.54 -24.75 46.51
N LYS A 357 41.38 -25.68 45.54
CA LYS A 357 40.92 -27.09 45.60
C LYS A 357 39.41 -27.44 45.56
N ALA A 358 39.02 -27.82 44.34
CA ALA A 358 38.51 -29.15 43.96
C ALA A 358 37.26 -29.73 44.66
N ASP A 359 36.20 -29.89 43.88
CA ASP A 359 35.57 -31.20 43.70
C ASP A 359 35.05 -31.35 42.24
N ALA A 360 34.79 -32.58 41.81
CA ALA A 360 34.35 -32.92 40.45
C ALA A 360 32.91 -33.46 40.45
N GLY A 361 32.08 -32.97 39.52
CA GLY A 361 30.83 -33.62 39.14
C GLY A 361 29.60 -32.73 39.17
N GLN A 362 29.14 -32.33 37.97
CA GLN A 362 27.74 -32.34 37.52
C GLN A 362 27.65 -31.74 36.11
N ALA A 363 28.00 -32.58 35.13
CA ALA A 363 27.21 -32.57 33.89
C ALA A 363 25.89 -33.31 34.17
N ASP A 364 24.91 -33.13 33.28
CA ASP A 364 23.61 -33.82 33.28
C ASP A 364 22.53 -33.29 34.26
N LYS A 365 22.01 -32.07 33.99
CA LYS A 365 20.70 -31.55 34.45
C LYS A 365 20.10 -30.48 33.50
N THR A 366 20.00 -30.80 32.20
CA THR A 366 19.37 -29.88 31.20
C THR A 366 18.41 -30.57 30.22
N ALA A 367 17.99 -31.81 30.51
CA ALA A 367 17.10 -32.59 29.63
C ALA A 367 15.69 -32.86 30.20
N GLU A 368 15.43 -32.55 31.48
CA GLU A 368 14.27 -33.09 32.22
C GLU A 368 13.16 -32.06 32.55
N GLU A 369 13.19 -30.87 31.96
CA GLU A 369 12.20 -29.80 32.20
C GLU A 369 11.40 -29.42 30.92
N VAL A 370 11.27 -30.36 29.97
CA VAL A 370 10.61 -30.13 28.66
C VAL A 370 9.32 -30.95 28.46
N ASP A 371 9.09 -32.01 29.24
CA ASP A 371 7.92 -32.90 29.08
C ASP A 371 6.72 -32.57 30.01
N ALA A 372 6.84 -31.60 30.92
CA ALA A 372 5.87 -31.34 31.98
C ALA A 372 4.78 -30.28 31.68
N VAL A 373 4.35 -30.11 30.42
CA VAL A 373 3.19 -29.26 30.06
C VAL A 373 2.33 -29.86 28.92
N LEU A 374 2.05 -31.18 28.98
CA LEU A 374 1.27 -31.88 27.94
C LEU A 374 0.22 -32.89 28.46
N THR A 375 -0.27 -32.74 29.69
CA THR A 375 -1.45 -33.46 30.20
C THR A 375 -2.25 -32.60 31.18
N ASP A 376 -3.38 -32.05 30.76
CA ASP A 376 -4.70 -32.46 31.27
C ASP A 376 -5.84 -31.90 30.38
N GLU A 377 -7.08 -32.33 30.67
CA GLU A 377 -8.37 -31.92 30.10
C GLU A 377 -8.69 -32.38 28.66
N THR A 378 -9.12 -33.65 28.54
CA THR A 378 -10.28 -33.97 27.70
C THR A 378 -11.28 -34.89 28.39
N ALA A 379 -12.49 -34.36 28.56
CA ALA A 379 -13.80 -35.04 28.57
C ALA A 379 -14.19 -35.96 29.75
N ALA A 380 -15.20 -35.50 30.51
CA ALA A 380 -16.31 -36.33 30.99
C ALA A 380 -17.58 -35.47 31.18
N ASP A 381 -18.70 -35.92 30.60
CA ASP A 381 -20.09 -35.56 30.94
C ASP A 381 -20.88 -36.86 30.79
N PRO A 382 -21.70 -37.26 31.77
CA PRO A 382 -23.14 -37.24 31.49
C PRO A 382 -24.06 -36.93 32.70
N ALA A 383 -25.01 -36.02 32.44
CA ALA A 383 -26.46 -36.13 32.68
C ALA A 383 -27.08 -36.65 34.02
N GLU A 384 -28.04 -35.82 34.49
CA GLU A 384 -29.35 -36.15 35.09
C GLU A 384 -29.59 -36.33 36.61
N ALA A 385 -30.65 -35.60 37.03
CA ALA A 385 -31.68 -35.92 38.06
C ALA A 385 -31.51 -35.51 39.56
N THR A 386 -32.39 -34.54 39.92
CA THR A 386 -33.16 -34.40 41.18
C THR A 386 -32.47 -34.24 42.55
N ASP A 387 -32.71 -33.09 43.21
CA ASP A 387 -33.61 -33.07 44.39
C ASP A 387 -34.28 -31.68 44.64
N GLU A 388 -35.32 -31.70 45.47
CA GLU A 388 -36.25 -30.64 45.92
C GLU A 388 -35.63 -29.52 46.81
N LYS A 389 -36.23 -28.36 47.19
CA LYS A 389 -37.60 -27.74 47.15
C LYS A 389 -37.46 -26.16 47.32
N PRO A 390 -38.53 -25.33 47.42
CA PRO A 390 -38.50 -23.90 47.02
C PRO A 390 -38.50 -22.87 48.17
N ARG A 391 -38.49 -21.58 47.80
CA ARG A 391 -39.06 -20.46 48.58
C ARG A 391 -39.80 -19.46 47.68
N ASP A 392 -40.78 -18.78 48.27
CA ASP A 392 -41.90 -18.14 47.56
C ASP A 392 -41.67 -16.71 47.03
N ASN A 393 -42.60 -16.35 46.13
CA ASN A 393 -43.03 -15.06 45.55
C ASN A 393 -43.24 -13.88 46.56
N PRO A 394 -43.66 -12.65 46.15
CA PRO A 394 -43.94 -12.09 44.80
C PRO A 394 -43.11 -10.77 44.55
N THR A 395 -43.41 -9.75 43.71
CA THR A 395 -44.60 -9.30 42.94
C THR A 395 -44.20 -8.32 41.79
N GLN A 396 -45.19 -7.96 40.95
CA GLN A 396 -45.31 -6.84 39.98
C GLN A 396 -44.57 -7.03 38.64
N GLU A 397 -45.21 -7.27 37.49
CA GLU A 397 -46.39 -6.64 36.82
C GLU A 397 -46.18 -5.18 36.37
N ASP A 398 -45.94 -5.05 35.06
CA ASP A 398 -46.53 -4.11 34.07
C ASP A 398 -45.88 -4.53 32.71
N GLU A 399 -46.62 -5.04 31.71
CA GLU A 399 -47.31 -4.29 30.63
C GLU A 399 -46.41 -3.23 29.94
N ASP A 400 -46.30 -3.13 28.62
CA ASP A 400 -47.23 -3.48 27.53
C ASP A 400 -46.46 -3.84 26.22
N ALA A 401 -47.10 -4.54 25.29
CA ALA A 401 -46.56 -4.98 24.00
C ALA A 401 -47.41 -4.49 22.81
N GLY A 402 -47.14 -3.25 22.36
CA GLY A 402 -47.76 -2.66 21.17
C GLY A 402 -47.22 -3.21 19.83
N LYS A 403 -48.08 -3.89 19.08
CA LYS A 403 -47.90 -4.26 17.65
C LYS A 403 -48.56 -3.24 16.72
N THR A 404 -48.42 -3.45 15.40
CA THR A 404 -49.03 -2.69 14.27
C THR A 404 -48.40 -1.31 13.99
N ASP A 405 -48.10 -0.90 12.75
CA ASP A 405 -48.31 -1.50 11.40
C ASP A 405 -47.01 -1.51 10.56
#